data_AF-A0A3P8UQC1-F1
#
_entry.id   AF-A0A3P8UQC1-F1
#
_cell.length_a   1.000
_cell.length_b   1.000
_cell.length_c   1.000
_cell.angle_alpha   90.00
_cell.angle_beta   90.00
_cell.angle_gamma   90.00
#
_symmetry.space_group_name_H-M   'P 1'
#
loop_
_entity.id
_entity.type
_entity.pdbx_description
1 polymer ?
#
loop_
_entity_poly.entity_id
_entity_poly.type
_entity_poly.pdbx_seq_one_letter_code
_entity_poly.pdbx_strand_id
1 'polypeptide(L)'
;MDNGKVKAVKSDGKLFRCKQLICDPSYVPTRVRNMGRVVRVICLLNHPVKNTQEAHSCQIIIPQAQLNRKSDIYISVVSYHHNVASDGMYVATVSTRAETRDPEKEVQPGLDLLEPIMQKFVSVSNLLVPNDDGKKSQVFVSRSYDETNHFEQECEDVMDLYRRVTGSELCFRGSKRHQSHNSDED
;
A
#
# COMPACT_ATOMS: atom_id res chain seq x y z
N MET A 1 2.50 9.56 27.03
CA MET A 1 3.90 9.09 27.09
C MET A 1 4.37 9.17 28.54
N ASP A 2 5.35 8.35 28.92
CA ASP A 2 5.98 8.35 30.24
C ASP A 2 7.48 8.11 30.02
N ASN A 3 8.34 9.03 30.50
CA ASN A 3 9.78 9.04 30.22
C ASN A 3 10.14 8.82 28.73
N GLY A 4 9.40 9.47 27.83
CA GLY A 4 9.62 9.36 26.38
C GLY A 4 9.16 8.03 25.75
N LYS A 5 8.56 7.11 26.52
CA LYS A 5 7.96 5.85 26.05
C LYS A 5 6.44 5.92 25.97
N VAL A 6 5.85 5.12 25.09
CA VAL A 6 4.39 4.96 25.06
C VAL A 6 3.89 4.33 26.36
N LYS A 7 2.67 4.72 26.76
CA LYS A 7 2.03 4.23 28.00
C LYS A 7 0.55 3.93 27.80
N ALA A 8 -0.13 4.75 27.02
CA ALA A 8 -1.55 4.59 26.73
C ALA A 8 -1.95 5.38 25.48
N VAL A 9 -3.05 4.97 24.86
CA VAL A 9 -3.83 5.74 23.89
C VAL A 9 -5.09 6.25 24.58
N LYS A 10 -5.49 7.50 24.30
CA LYS A 10 -6.74 8.08 24.81
C LYS A 10 -7.76 8.16 23.68
N SER A 11 -8.96 7.62 23.89
CA SER A 11 -10.10 7.75 22.97
C SER A 11 -11.37 7.99 23.79
N ASP A 12 -12.18 8.99 23.40
CA ASP A 12 -13.45 9.33 24.06
C ASP A 12 -13.35 9.44 25.59
N GLY A 13 -12.30 10.12 26.05
CA GLY A 13 -12.02 10.31 27.48
C GLY A 13 -11.44 9.08 28.19
N LYS A 14 -11.48 7.89 27.59
CA LYS A 14 -10.95 6.64 28.16
C LYS A 14 -9.49 6.42 27.79
N LEU A 15 -8.74 5.80 28.71
CA LEU A 15 -7.32 5.49 28.53
C LEU A 15 -7.11 3.98 28.38
N PHE A 16 -6.47 3.57 27.29
CA PHE A 16 -6.11 2.19 26.99
C PHE A 16 -4.59 2.03 27.12
N ARG A 17 -4.14 1.33 28.16
CA ARG A 17 -2.70 1.18 28.45
C ARG A 17 -2.05 0.14 27.55
N CYS A 18 -0.82 0.42 27.12
CA CYS A 18 -0.01 -0.49 26.31
C CYS A 18 1.47 -0.30 26.60
N LYS A 19 2.27 -1.35 26.35
CA LYS A 19 3.73 -1.31 26.43
C LYS A 19 4.39 -0.86 25.13
N GLN A 20 3.72 -1.16 24.02
CA GLN A 20 4.15 -0.89 22.65
C GLN A 20 2.93 -0.40 21.87
N LEU A 21 3.17 0.46 20.88
CA LEU A 21 2.16 0.96 19.95
C LEU A 21 2.66 0.75 18.53
N ILE A 22 1.84 0.12 17.70
CA ILE A 22 2.05 0.04 16.25
C ILE A 22 0.99 0.92 15.59
N CYS A 23 1.37 1.74 14.64
CA CYS A 23 0.46 2.63 13.93
C CYS A 23 1.00 3.01 12.55
N ASP A 24 0.13 3.53 11.69
CA ASP A 24 0.57 4.18 10.44
C ASP A 24 0.97 5.66 10.67
N PRO A 25 1.62 6.31 9.69
CA PRO A 25 2.07 7.71 9.80
C PRO A 25 1.02 8.74 10.23
N SER A 26 -0.25 8.55 9.90
CA SER A 26 -1.33 9.53 10.14
C SER A 26 -1.59 9.78 11.63
N TYR A 27 -1.32 8.80 12.48
CA TYR A 27 -1.50 8.91 13.93
C TYR A 27 -0.39 9.69 14.63
N VAL A 28 0.77 9.84 13.97
CA VAL A 28 1.99 10.41 14.57
C VAL A 28 2.72 11.36 13.59
N PRO A 29 2.06 12.43 13.12
CA PRO A 29 2.61 13.32 12.08
C PRO A 29 3.94 13.99 12.45
N THR A 30 4.24 14.11 13.75
CA THR A 30 5.51 14.68 14.25
C THR A 30 6.66 13.66 14.33
N ARG A 31 6.41 12.38 14.05
CA ARG A 31 7.39 11.28 14.11
C ARG A 31 7.74 10.69 12.74
N VAL A 32 7.28 11.33 11.68
CA VAL A 32 7.50 10.90 10.31
C VAL A 32 8.11 12.02 9.48
N ARG A 33 8.67 11.65 8.33
CA ARG A 33 9.16 12.59 7.31
C ARG A 33 8.64 12.19 5.94
N ASN A 34 8.52 13.18 5.07
CA ASN A 34 8.13 12.99 3.68
C ASN A 34 9.34 12.61 2.80
N MET A 35 9.21 11.52 2.04
CA MET A 35 10.21 10.97 1.13
C MET A 35 9.86 11.19 -0.36
N GLY A 36 8.70 11.77 -0.66
CA GLY A 36 8.24 11.98 -2.02
C GLY A 36 6.72 11.95 -2.11
N ARG A 37 6.21 11.91 -3.35
CA ARG A 37 4.79 11.82 -3.62
C ARG A 37 4.54 10.71 -4.63
N VAL A 38 3.37 10.09 -4.54
CA VAL A 38 2.87 9.13 -5.53
C VAL A 38 1.59 9.69 -6.11
N VAL A 39 1.48 9.64 -7.43
CA VAL A 39 0.22 9.86 -8.14
C VAL A 39 -0.43 8.51 -8.41
N ARG A 40 -1.74 8.42 -8.18
CA ARG A 40 -2.58 7.28 -8.56
C ARG A 40 -3.78 7.80 -9.32
N VAL A 41 -4.05 7.22 -10.48
CA VAL A 41 -5.22 7.52 -11.30
C VAL A 41 -6.05 6.26 -11.47
N ILE A 42 -7.21 6.23 -10.84
CA ILE A 42 -8.19 5.14 -10.97
C ILE A 42 -9.05 5.45 -12.19
N CYS A 43 -9.13 4.51 -13.12
CA CYS A 43 -9.87 4.60 -14.37
C CYS A 43 -10.95 3.53 -14.40
N LEU A 44 -12.19 3.93 -14.70
CA LEU A 44 -13.28 3.00 -15.00
C LEU A 44 -13.35 2.78 -16.51
N LEU A 45 -13.36 1.51 -16.93
CA LEU A 45 -13.44 1.12 -18.33
C LEU A 45 -14.61 0.14 -18.51
N ASN A 46 -15.20 0.14 -19.71
CA ASN A 46 -16.21 -0.83 -20.16
C ASN A 46 -15.66 -1.77 -21.25
N HIS A 47 -14.34 -1.92 -21.31
CA HIS A 47 -13.65 -2.79 -22.24
C HIS A 47 -12.36 -3.33 -21.60
N PRO A 48 -11.85 -4.49 -22.03
CA PRO A 48 -10.52 -4.93 -21.66
C PRO A 48 -9.46 -4.01 -22.26
N VAL A 49 -8.28 -3.99 -21.64
CA VAL A 49 -7.15 -3.20 -22.15
C VAL A 49 -6.67 -3.77 -23.47
N LYS A 50 -6.42 -2.92 -24.47
CA LYS A 50 -5.95 -3.34 -25.79
C LYS A 50 -4.65 -4.13 -25.68
N ASN A 51 -4.44 -5.07 -26.60
CA ASN A 51 -3.24 -5.92 -26.67
C ASN A 51 -3.00 -6.81 -25.43
N THR A 52 -4.03 -7.06 -24.63
CA THR A 52 -3.95 -7.99 -23.47
C THR A 52 -4.67 -9.32 -23.70
N GLN A 53 -5.03 -9.63 -24.96
CA GLN A 53 -5.81 -10.84 -25.31
C GLN A 53 -7.14 -10.91 -24.55
N GLU A 54 -7.85 -9.78 -24.44
CA GLU A 54 -9.12 -9.64 -23.71
C GLU A 54 -9.05 -10.08 -22.24
N ALA A 55 -7.88 -9.95 -21.59
CA ALA A 55 -7.69 -10.37 -20.21
C ALA A 55 -8.65 -9.67 -19.23
N HIS A 56 -9.21 -10.43 -18.29
CA HIS A 56 -10.06 -9.91 -17.22
C HIS A 56 -9.29 -9.23 -16.08
N SER A 57 -7.97 -9.41 -16.04
CA SER A 57 -7.04 -8.72 -15.16
C SER A 57 -5.64 -8.82 -15.73
N CYS A 58 -4.83 -7.80 -15.49
CA CYS A 58 -3.42 -7.84 -15.86
C CYS A 58 -2.60 -6.84 -15.04
N GLN A 59 -1.29 -7.05 -15.10
CA GLN A 59 -0.29 -6.10 -14.63
C GLN A 59 0.50 -5.61 -15.84
N ILE A 60 0.65 -4.29 -15.96
CA ILE A 60 1.49 -3.66 -16.97
C ILE A 60 2.52 -2.80 -16.24
N ILE A 61 3.77 -2.90 -16.66
CA ILE A 61 4.87 -2.09 -16.15
C ILE A 61 5.45 -1.35 -17.35
N ILE A 62 5.59 -0.03 -17.25
CA ILE A 62 6.31 0.79 -18.22
C ILE A 62 7.63 1.18 -17.57
N PRO A 63 8.75 0.53 -17.94
CA PRO A 63 10.04 0.80 -17.34
C PRO A 63 10.47 2.25 -17.58
N GLN A 64 11.01 2.90 -16.56
CA GLN A 64 11.43 4.31 -16.58
C GLN A 64 12.35 4.68 -17.77
N ALA A 65 13.21 3.74 -18.19
CA ALA A 65 14.13 3.92 -19.30
C ALA A 65 13.41 4.15 -20.65
N GLN A 66 12.19 3.63 -20.81
CA GLN A 66 11.38 3.83 -22.01
C GLN A 66 10.77 5.23 -22.09
N LEU A 67 10.72 5.96 -20.97
CA LEU A 67 10.06 7.26 -20.83
C LEU A 67 11.01 8.38 -20.40
N ASN A 68 12.32 8.11 -20.31
CA ASN A 68 13.32 9.03 -19.77
C ASN A 68 12.93 9.55 -18.36
N ARG A 69 12.42 8.65 -17.52
CA ARG A 69 12.05 8.91 -16.12
C ARG A 69 13.05 8.28 -15.16
N LYS A 70 12.90 8.57 -13.87
CA LYS A 70 13.64 7.92 -12.76
C LYS A 70 12.81 6.90 -12.00
N SER A 71 11.51 6.81 -12.29
CA SER A 71 10.57 5.87 -11.67
C SER A 71 9.64 5.29 -12.72
N ASP A 72 9.36 4.00 -12.58
CA ASP A 72 8.50 3.23 -13.48
C ASP A 72 7.04 3.69 -13.34
N ILE A 73 6.22 3.35 -14.33
CA ILE A 73 4.76 3.49 -14.24
C ILE A 73 4.15 2.10 -14.16
N TYR A 74 3.30 1.91 -13.16
CA TYR A 74 2.60 0.65 -12.91
C TYR A 74 1.13 0.80 -13.27
N ILE A 75 0.56 -0.22 -13.92
CA ILE A 75 -0.87 -0.32 -14.18
C ILE A 75 -1.34 -1.66 -13.63
N SER A 76 -2.27 -1.61 -12.69
CA SER A 76 -3.03 -2.79 -12.25
C SER A 76 -4.41 -2.73 -12.85
N VAL A 77 -4.85 -3.83 -13.48
CA VAL A 77 -6.19 -3.96 -14.05
C VAL A 77 -6.88 -5.14 -13.38
N VAL A 78 -8.05 -4.88 -12.81
CA VAL A 78 -8.99 -5.88 -12.32
C VAL A 78 -10.38 -5.56 -12.86
N SER A 79 -11.31 -6.49 -12.75
CA SER A 79 -12.64 -6.35 -13.35
C SER A 79 -13.72 -7.02 -12.52
N TYR A 80 -14.94 -7.00 -13.04
CA TYR A 80 -16.08 -7.77 -12.52
C TYR A 80 -15.77 -9.23 -12.17
N HIS A 81 -14.82 -9.88 -12.84
CA HIS A 81 -14.37 -11.25 -12.50
C HIS A 81 -13.81 -11.37 -11.06
N HIS A 82 -13.36 -10.26 -10.47
CA HIS A 82 -12.84 -10.18 -9.12
C HIS A 82 -13.86 -9.63 -8.13
N ASN A 83 -15.13 -9.45 -8.56
CA ASN A 83 -16.22 -8.87 -7.77
C ASN A 83 -15.93 -7.44 -7.25
N VAL A 84 -15.12 -6.66 -7.97
CA VAL A 84 -14.79 -5.27 -7.61
C VAL A 84 -15.51 -4.23 -8.48
N ALA A 85 -16.24 -4.67 -9.50
CA ALA A 85 -16.98 -3.81 -10.42
C ALA A 85 -18.23 -4.52 -10.95
N SER A 86 -19.20 -3.75 -11.47
CA SER A 86 -20.39 -4.29 -12.14
C SER A 86 -20.04 -5.11 -13.38
N ASP A 87 -20.93 -6.00 -13.82
CA ASP A 87 -20.70 -6.86 -14.98
C ASP A 87 -20.25 -6.06 -16.24
N GLY A 88 -19.25 -6.59 -16.94
CA GLY A 88 -18.61 -5.93 -18.08
C GLY A 88 -17.66 -4.77 -17.74
N MET A 89 -17.51 -4.37 -16.48
CA MET A 89 -16.70 -3.21 -16.08
C MET A 89 -15.32 -3.60 -15.54
N TYR A 90 -14.36 -2.71 -15.76
CA TYR A 90 -12.96 -2.83 -15.35
C TYR A 90 -12.55 -1.63 -14.49
N VAL A 91 -11.67 -1.89 -13.53
CA VAL A 91 -10.99 -0.89 -12.73
C VAL A 91 -9.50 -1.00 -13.01
N ALA A 92 -8.95 0.02 -13.65
CA ALA A 92 -7.52 0.15 -13.89
C ALA A 92 -6.95 1.24 -12.98
N THR A 93 -5.81 0.99 -12.33
CA THR A 93 -5.10 1.99 -11.54
C THR A 93 -3.73 2.21 -12.15
N VAL A 94 -3.44 3.45 -12.58
CA VAL A 94 -2.13 3.88 -13.04
C VAL A 94 -1.41 4.61 -11.91
N SER A 95 -0.19 4.21 -11.58
CA SER A 95 0.58 4.79 -10.48
C SER A 95 2.06 4.99 -10.83
N THR A 96 2.63 6.08 -10.33
CA THR A 96 4.07 6.33 -10.38
C THR A 96 4.48 7.30 -9.28
N ARG A 97 5.78 7.35 -8.97
CA ARG A 97 6.37 8.38 -8.13
C ARG A 97 6.39 9.71 -8.88
N ALA A 98 5.92 10.77 -8.23
CA ALA A 98 5.88 12.10 -8.83
C ALA A 98 7.28 12.74 -8.86
N GLU A 99 7.76 13.07 -10.05
CA GLU A 99 9.07 13.69 -10.29
C GLU A 99 8.95 15.20 -10.55
N THR A 100 7.75 15.69 -10.88
CA THR A 100 7.48 17.06 -11.29
C THR A 100 6.42 17.75 -10.41
N ARG A 101 6.04 18.98 -10.78
CA ARG A 101 4.94 19.72 -10.15
C ARG A 101 3.58 19.38 -10.73
N ASP A 102 3.53 18.60 -11.82
CA ASP A 102 2.31 18.23 -12.54
C ASP A 102 2.22 16.69 -12.65
N PRO A 103 1.87 16.00 -11.53
CA PRO A 103 1.96 14.53 -11.46
C PRO A 103 1.00 13.82 -12.39
N GLU A 104 -0.14 14.42 -12.73
CA GLU A 104 -1.13 13.81 -13.62
C GLU A 104 -0.59 13.66 -15.04
N LYS A 105 0.22 14.61 -15.53
CA LYS A 105 0.87 14.47 -16.84
C LYS A 105 1.88 13.34 -16.89
N GLU A 106 2.50 13.00 -15.77
CA GLU A 106 3.52 11.95 -15.71
C GLU A 106 2.95 10.56 -15.99
N VAL A 107 1.66 10.35 -15.72
CA VAL A 107 0.97 9.07 -15.98
C VAL A 107 0.31 8.97 -17.35
N GLN A 108 0.37 10.03 -18.17
CA GLN A 108 -0.27 10.06 -19.48
C GLN A 108 0.09 8.85 -20.37
N PRO A 109 1.36 8.39 -20.46
CA PRO A 109 1.68 7.20 -21.24
C PRO A 109 0.94 5.93 -20.79
N GLY A 110 0.62 5.82 -19.50
CA GLY A 110 -0.19 4.72 -18.98
C GLY A 110 -1.68 4.89 -19.28
N LEU A 111 -2.20 6.12 -19.21
CA LEU A 111 -3.59 6.44 -19.55
C LEU A 111 -3.89 6.20 -21.03
N ASP A 112 -2.96 6.51 -21.93
CA ASP A 112 -3.11 6.31 -23.36
C ASP A 112 -3.36 4.83 -23.73
N LEU A 113 -2.85 3.89 -22.94
CA LEU A 113 -3.09 2.46 -23.11
C LEU A 113 -4.53 2.03 -22.74
N LEU A 114 -5.22 2.84 -21.94
CA LEU A 114 -6.53 2.53 -21.37
C LEU A 114 -7.70 3.18 -22.14
N GLU A 115 -7.43 4.07 -23.09
CA GLU A 115 -8.49 4.79 -23.81
C GLU A 115 -9.37 3.87 -24.68
N PRO A 116 -10.71 4.07 -24.69
CA PRO A 116 -11.46 5.16 -24.03
C PRO A 116 -11.74 4.98 -22.52
N ILE A 117 -11.41 5.99 -21.72
CA ILE A 117 -11.69 5.99 -20.27
C ILE A 117 -13.09 6.58 -19.99
N MET A 118 -13.95 5.85 -19.26
CA MET A 118 -15.30 6.34 -18.91
C MET A 118 -15.26 7.43 -17.84
N GLN A 119 -14.42 7.23 -16.82
CA GLN A 119 -14.24 8.17 -15.72
C GLN A 119 -12.85 7.97 -15.10
N LYS A 120 -12.23 9.07 -14.67
CA LYS A 120 -10.95 9.04 -13.95
C LYS A 120 -11.05 9.73 -12.59
N PHE A 121 -10.33 9.18 -11.62
CA PHE A 121 -10.20 9.73 -10.27
C PHE A 121 -8.71 9.84 -9.94
N VAL A 122 -8.23 11.07 -9.78
CA VAL A 122 -6.81 11.38 -9.57
C VAL A 122 -6.57 11.65 -8.09
N SER A 123 -5.56 11.00 -7.52
CA SER A 123 -5.10 11.23 -6.16
C SER A 123 -3.58 11.36 -6.12
N VAL A 124 -3.08 12.32 -5.35
CA VAL A 124 -1.65 12.48 -5.07
C VAL A 124 -1.42 12.40 -3.57
N SER A 125 -0.58 11.47 -3.14
CA SER A 125 -0.34 11.18 -1.72
C SER A 125 1.14 11.31 -1.37
N ASN A 126 1.44 11.75 -0.15
CA ASN A 126 2.82 11.79 0.36
C ASN A 126 3.30 10.39 0.77
N LEU A 127 4.57 10.09 0.48
CA LEU A 127 5.27 8.93 0.99
C LEU A 127 5.91 9.28 2.33
N LEU A 128 5.34 8.80 3.42
CA LEU A 128 5.79 9.07 4.77
C LEU A 128 6.54 7.86 5.32
N VAL A 129 7.66 8.12 5.99
CA VAL A 129 8.46 7.09 6.68
C VAL A 129 8.76 7.53 8.11
N PRO A 130 8.91 6.58 9.06
CA PRO A 130 9.33 6.91 10.42
C PRO A 130 10.67 7.65 10.47
N ASN A 131 10.80 8.58 11.42
CA ASN A 131 12.07 9.24 11.75
C ASN A 131 13.00 8.36 12.61
N ASP A 132 12.45 7.38 13.32
CA ASP A 132 13.18 6.49 14.23
C ASP A 132 12.65 5.04 14.18
N ASP A 133 13.42 4.10 14.75
CA ASP A 133 13.10 2.67 14.74
C ASP A 133 12.07 2.24 15.80
N GLY A 134 11.56 3.18 16.61
CA GLY A 134 10.60 2.90 17.67
C GLY A 134 11.18 2.24 18.91
N LYS A 135 12.45 1.80 18.95
CA LYS A 135 12.98 1.02 20.09
C LYS A 135 13.08 1.84 21.37
N LYS A 136 13.38 3.14 21.28
CA LYS A 136 13.42 4.03 22.46
C LYS A 136 12.03 4.46 22.90
N SER A 137 11.17 4.84 21.95
CA SER A 137 9.83 5.38 22.20
C SER A 137 8.77 4.29 22.45
N GLN A 138 9.05 3.05 22.04
CA GLN A 138 8.10 1.95 21.92
C GLN A 138 6.89 2.29 21.04
N VAL A 139 7.08 3.19 20.07
CA VAL A 139 6.11 3.56 19.03
C VAL A 139 6.70 3.16 17.69
N PHE A 140 6.13 2.13 17.06
CA PHE A 140 6.61 1.54 15.82
C PHE A 140 5.68 1.96 14.68
N VAL A 141 6.21 2.75 13.76
CA VAL A 141 5.43 3.31 12.65
C VAL A 141 5.74 2.55 11.37
N SER A 142 4.70 2.20 10.61
CA SER A 142 4.83 1.68 9.24
C SER A 142 5.20 2.78 8.25
N ARG A 143 5.59 2.39 7.04
CA ARG A 143 5.80 3.27 5.89
C ARG A 143 4.49 3.45 5.12
N SER A 144 4.37 4.54 4.39
CA SER A 144 3.31 4.69 3.38
C SER A 144 3.51 3.70 2.23
N TYR A 145 2.40 3.22 1.65
CA TYR A 145 2.40 2.42 0.42
C TYR A 145 2.98 3.18 -0.77
N ASP A 146 3.89 2.54 -1.48
CA ASP A 146 4.58 3.11 -2.63
C ASP A 146 3.76 3.00 -3.94
N GLU A 147 4.34 3.43 -5.05
CA GLU A 147 3.69 3.40 -6.36
C GLU A 147 3.52 2.01 -6.99
N THR A 148 4.15 0.97 -6.43
CA THR A 148 4.12 -0.37 -7.01
C THR A 148 2.73 -1.02 -6.83
N ASN A 149 2.44 -2.02 -7.67
CA ASN A 149 1.17 -2.75 -7.66
C ASN A 149 1.32 -4.21 -7.19
N HIS A 150 2.43 -4.50 -6.51
CA HIS A 150 2.70 -5.75 -5.83
C HIS A 150 3.18 -5.45 -4.40
N PHE A 151 3.25 -6.46 -3.54
CA PHE A 151 3.40 -6.28 -2.10
C PHE A 151 4.82 -6.47 -1.55
N GLU A 152 5.85 -6.34 -2.39
CA GLU A 152 7.21 -6.71 -1.96
C GLU A 152 7.72 -5.77 -0.87
N GLN A 153 7.64 -4.46 -1.09
CA GLN A 153 8.08 -3.46 -0.11
C GLN A 153 7.22 -3.45 1.15
N GLU A 154 5.94 -3.77 1.02
CA GLU A 154 5.02 -3.94 2.13
C GLU A 154 5.41 -5.15 2.97
N CYS A 155 5.77 -6.27 2.35
CA CYS A 155 6.29 -7.44 3.06
C CYS A 155 7.60 -7.11 3.78
N GLU A 156 8.51 -6.36 3.14
CA GLU A 156 9.73 -5.88 3.79
C GLU A 156 9.45 -4.99 5.00
N ASP A 157 8.50 -4.05 4.92
CA ASP A 157 8.15 -3.18 6.04
C ASP A 157 7.48 -3.96 7.18
N VAL A 158 6.65 -4.97 6.86
CA VAL A 158 6.06 -5.88 7.86
C VAL A 158 7.15 -6.68 8.58
N MET A 159 8.10 -7.25 7.85
CA MET A 159 9.22 -7.99 8.44
C MET A 159 10.10 -7.09 9.31
N ASP A 160 10.40 -5.88 8.84
CA ASP A 160 11.18 -4.90 9.59
C ASP A 160 10.43 -4.42 10.85
N LEU A 161 9.13 -4.14 10.76
CA LEU A 161 8.28 -3.82 11.91
C LEU A 161 8.28 -4.95 12.94
N TYR A 162 8.05 -6.19 12.50
CA TYR A 162 8.07 -7.36 13.38
C TYR A 162 9.39 -7.44 14.14
N ARG A 163 10.52 -7.29 13.45
CA ARG A 163 11.84 -7.31 14.05
C ARG A 163 12.07 -6.16 15.02
N ARG A 164 11.65 -4.93 14.69
CA ARG A 164 11.76 -3.76 15.58
C ARG A 164 10.94 -3.93 16.86
N VAL A 165 9.72 -4.49 16.74
CA VAL A 165 8.78 -4.71 17.85
C VAL A 165 9.24 -5.84 18.76
N THR A 166 9.63 -6.98 18.18
CA THR A 166 9.90 -8.22 18.93
C THR A 166 11.37 -8.43 19.28
N GLY A 167 12.28 -7.77 18.56
CA GLY A 167 13.72 -8.00 18.67
C GLY A 167 14.21 -9.28 17.97
N SER A 168 13.37 -9.98 17.20
CA SER A 168 13.71 -11.24 16.52
C SER A 168 13.27 -11.23 15.05
N GLU A 169 13.97 -11.98 14.19
CA GLU A 169 13.55 -12.17 12.80
C GLU A 169 12.25 -12.97 12.71
N LEU A 170 11.40 -12.63 11.74
CA LEU A 170 10.15 -13.36 11.50
C LEU A 170 10.46 -14.73 10.90
N CYS A 171 10.06 -15.80 11.60
CA CYS A 171 10.30 -17.17 11.15
C CYS A 171 8.99 -17.82 10.69
N PHE A 172 8.88 -18.13 9.40
CA PHE A 172 7.76 -18.86 8.81
C PHE A 172 7.88 -20.36 9.09
N ARG A 173 7.77 -20.78 10.36
CA ARG A 173 7.53 -22.19 10.65
C ARG A 173 6.10 -22.52 10.26
N GLY A 174 5.91 -23.61 9.51
CA GLY A 174 4.58 -24.09 9.13
C GLY A 174 3.65 -24.08 10.33
N SER A 175 2.55 -23.33 10.22
CA SER A 175 1.60 -23.18 11.32
C SER A 175 1.20 -24.56 11.81
N LYS A 176 1.46 -24.87 13.08
CA LYS A 176 0.60 -25.83 13.78
C LYS A 176 -0.77 -25.17 13.81
N ARG A 177 -1.62 -25.46 12.81
CA ARG A 177 -3.05 -25.19 12.91
C ARG A 177 -3.45 -25.64 14.30
N HIS A 178 -4.08 -24.76 15.08
CA HIS A 178 -4.77 -25.16 16.29
C HIS A 178 -5.68 -26.32 15.87
N GLN A 179 -5.34 -27.55 16.26
CA GLN A 179 -6.29 -28.65 16.18
C GLN A 179 -7.40 -28.23 17.12
N SER A 180 -8.52 -27.80 16.55
CA SER A 180 -9.77 -27.75 17.30
C SER A 180 -9.98 -29.15 17.85
N HIS A 181 -9.91 -29.31 19.17
CA HIS A 181 -10.43 -30.49 19.82
C HIS A 181 -11.92 -30.55 19.50
N ASN A 182 -12.30 -31.34 18.50
CA ASN A 182 -13.65 -31.86 18.42
C ASN A 182 -13.72 -32.96 19.48
N SER A 183 -14.18 -32.60 20.67
CA SER A 183 -14.71 -33.54 21.64
C SER A 183 -16.13 -33.88 21.22
N ASP A 184 -16.26 -34.82 20.29
CA ASP A 184 -17.50 -35.58 20.10
C ASP A 184 -17.12 -37.07 20.17
N GLU A 185 -16.87 -37.52 21.40
CA GLU A 185 -17.16 -38.90 21.78
C GLU A 185 -18.60 -38.90 22.31
N ASP A 186 -19.52 -39.42 21.49
CA ASP A 186 -20.63 -40.30 21.87
C ASP A 186 -21.23 -40.94 20.59
#